data_AF-A0A973F8L2-F1
#
_entry.id   AF-A0A973F8L2-F1
#
_cell.length_a   1.000
_cell.length_b   1.000
_cell.length_c   1.000
_cell.angle_alpha   90.00
_cell.angle_beta   90.00
_cell.angle_gamma   90.00
#
_symmetry.space_group_name_H-M   'P 1'
#
loop_
_entity.id
_entity.type
_entity.pdbx_description
1 polymer ?
#
loop_
_entity_poly.entity_id
_entity_poly.type
_entity_poly.pdbx_seq_one_letter_code
_entity_poly.pdbx_strand_id
1 'polypeptide(L)' 'MELHSKIKRAAQLQGRTVTDFVIAAAQDAAQQAIEQAELIRLSLGDQVIFANALMHAPEPATALERAFAGRTALLRKE' A
#
# COMPACT_ATOMS: atom_id res chain seq x y z
N MET A 1 -11.99 -30.90 7.85
CA MET A 1 -12.15 -31.57 6.54
C MET A 1 -12.80 -30.68 5.47
N GLU A 2 -13.65 -29.71 5.86
CA GLU A 2 -14.41 -28.86 4.93
C GLU A 2 -13.55 -27.89 4.08
N LEU A 3 -12.48 -27.33 4.65
CA LEU A 3 -11.57 -26.46 3.89
C LEU A 3 -10.84 -27.22 2.77
N HIS A 4 -10.31 -28.41 3.06
CA HIS A 4 -9.62 -29.23 2.07
C HIS A 4 -10.55 -29.64 0.92
N SER A 5 -11.81 -29.98 1.20
CA SER A 5 -12.78 -30.31 0.14
C SER A 5 -13.13 -29.09 -0.72
N LYS A 6 -13.28 -27.90 -0.14
CA LYS A 6 -13.44 -26.64 -0.87
C LYS A 6 -12.24 -26.33 -1.76
N ILE A 7 -11.02 -26.43 -1.23
CA ILE A 7 -9.78 -26.19 -1.99
C ILE A 7 -9.68 -27.17 -3.15
N LYS A 8 -9.92 -28.48 -2.90
CA LYS A 8 -9.90 -29.50 -3.94
C LYS A 8 -10.94 -29.23 -5.03
N ARG A 9 -12.16 -28.83 -4.66
CA ARG A 9 -13.21 -28.47 -5.60
C ARG A 9 -12.84 -27.22 -6.42
N ALA A 10 -12.30 -26.19 -5.79
CA ALA A 10 -11.88 -24.97 -6.45
C ALA A 10 -10.70 -25.21 -7.43
N ALA A 11 -9.73 -26.05 -7.04
CA ALA A 11 -8.63 -26.47 -7.90
C ALA A 11 -9.15 -27.21 -9.14
N GLN A 12 -10.07 -28.17 -8.96
CA GLN A 12 -10.72 -28.90 -10.05
C GLN A 12 -11.49 -27.97 -11.01
N LEU A 13 -12.25 -27.01 -10.48
CA LEU A 13 -13.01 -26.05 -11.29
C LEU A 13 -12.10 -25.17 -12.16
N GLN A 14 -10.89 -24.90 -11.69
CA GLN A 14 -9.89 -24.12 -12.44
C GLN A 14 -8.93 -25.00 -13.26
N GLY A 15 -9.15 -26.30 -13.33
CA GLY A 15 -8.32 -27.22 -14.11
C GLY A 15 -6.88 -27.36 -13.62
N ARG A 16 -6.60 -27.12 -12.34
CA ARG A 16 -5.26 -27.15 -11.75
C ARG A 16 -5.16 -28.11 -10.57
N THR A 17 -3.94 -28.49 -10.21
CA THR A 17 -3.72 -29.33 -9.01
C THR A 17 -4.02 -28.53 -7.74
N VAL A 18 -4.23 -29.23 -6.62
CA VAL A 18 -4.43 -28.58 -5.31
C VAL A 18 -3.20 -27.76 -4.92
N THR A 19 -2.00 -28.28 -5.19
CA THR A 19 -0.74 -27.58 -4.91
C THR A 19 -0.66 -26.28 -5.71
N ASP A 20 -0.90 -26.34 -7.02
CA ASP A 20 -0.86 -25.15 -7.89
C ASP A 20 -1.92 -24.13 -7.47
N PHE A 21 -3.11 -24.59 -7.09
CA PHE A 21 -4.17 -23.72 -6.59
C PHE A 21 -3.75 -22.97 -5.32
N VAL A 22 -3.16 -23.68 -4.35
CA VAL A 22 -2.76 -23.09 -3.07
C VAL A 22 -1.59 -22.12 -3.26
N ILE A 23 -0.61 -22.46 -4.09
CA ILE A 23 0.51 -21.56 -4.40
C ILE A 23 0.00 -20.27 -5.04
N ALA A 24 -0.84 -20.38 -6.06
CA ALA A 24 -1.41 -19.20 -6.73
C ALA A 24 -2.24 -18.35 -5.75
N ALA A 25 -3.11 -18.97 -4.94
CA ALA A 25 -3.90 -18.25 -3.96
C ALA A 25 -3.04 -17.56 -2.89
N ALA A 26 -1.95 -18.18 -2.46
CA ALA A 26 -1.00 -17.59 -1.53
C ALA A 26 -0.24 -16.42 -2.16
N GLN A 27 0.14 -16.52 -3.43
CA GLN A 27 0.79 -15.45 -4.18
C GLN A 27 -0.14 -14.24 -4.33
N ASP A 28 -1.40 -14.47 -4.73
CA ASP A 28 -2.41 -13.41 -4.86
C ASP A 28 -2.64 -12.70 -3.52
N ALA A 29 -2.78 -13.47 -2.43
CA ALA A 29 -2.97 -12.93 -1.10
C ALA A 29 -1.75 -12.12 -0.62
N ALA A 30 -0.53 -12.60 -0.89
CA ALA A 30 0.70 -11.88 -0.56
C ALA A 30 0.80 -10.56 -1.32
N GLN A 31 0.54 -10.58 -2.64
CA GLN A 31 0.54 -9.38 -3.46
C GLN A 31 -0.49 -8.36 -2.96
N GLN A 32 -1.71 -8.81 -2.66
CA GLN A 32 -2.76 -7.95 -2.13
C GLN A 32 -2.38 -7.34 -0.76
N ALA A 33 -1.75 -8.11 0.12
CA ALA A 33 -1.31 -7.63 1.42
C ALA A 33 -0.20 -6.56 1.29
N ILE A 34 0.76 -6.77 0.39
CA ILE A 34 1.82 -5.78 0.09
C ILE A 34 1.21 -4.51 -0.48
N GLU A 35 0.33 -4.62 -1.48
CA GLU A 35 -0.34 -3.45 -2.07
C GLU A 35 -1.15 -2.66 -1.05
N GLN A 36 -1.84 -3.33 -0.13
CA GLN A 36 -2.60 -2.67 0.93
C GLN A 36 -1.71 -1.94 1.93
N ALA A 37 -0.52 -2.47 2.21
CA ALA A 37 0.42 -1.86 3.15
C ALA A 37 1.21 -0.70 2.53
N GLU A 38 1.52 -0.77 1.23
CA GLU A 38 2.49 0.11 0.60
C GLU A 38 1.86 1.15 -0.36
N LEU A 39 0.67 0.88 -0.91
CA LEU A 39 0.05 1.77 -1.90
C LEU A 39 -1.05 2.64 -1.28
N ILE A 40 -0.88 3.96 -1.40
CA ILE A 40 -1.93 4.92 -1.11
C ILE A 40 -2.81 5.06 -2.36
N ARG A 41 -4.04 4.54 -2.29
CA ARG A 41 -5.04 4.68 -3.36
C ARG A 41 -5.86 5.95 -3.16
N LEU A 42 -5.61 6.96 -4.00
CA LEU A 42 -6.32 8.23 -3.98
C LEU A 42 -7.59 8.17 -4.84
N SER A 43 -8.67 8.84 -4.41
CA SER A 43 -9.83 9.08 -5.27
C SER A 43 -9.44 9.95 -6.47
N LEU A 44 -10.24 9.98 -7.53
CA LEU A 44 -9.92 10.83 -8.69
C LEU A 44 -9.79 12.32 -8.30
N GLY A 45 -10.64 12.80 -7.39
CA GLY A 45 -10.54 14.16 -6.87
C GLY A 45 -9.23 14.42 -6.12
N ASP A 46 -8.85 13.49 -5.24
CA ASP A 46 -7.61 13.59 -4.47
C ASP A 46 -6.37 13.48 -5.37
N GLN A 47 -6.43 12.68 -6.44
CA GLN A 47 -5.37 12.59 -7.45
C GLN A 47 -5.14 13.95 -8.13
N VAL A 48 -6.21 14.66 -8.51
CA VAL A 48 -6.10 16.01 -9.11
C VAL A 48 -5.49 17.00 -8.13
N ILE A 49 -5.92 16.97 -6.86
CA ILE A 49 -5.36 17.84 -5.81
C ILE A 49 -3.87 17.54 -5.61
N PHE A 50 -3.51 16.26 -5.46
CA PHE A 50 -2.14 15.82 -5.26
C PHE A 50 -1.23 16.19 -6.45
N ALA A 51 -1.68 15.92 -7.67
CA ALA A 51 -0.93 16.28 -8.88
C ALA A 51 -0.74 17.79 -8.99
N ASN A 52 -1.77 18.59 -8.71
CA ASN A 52 -1.64 20.04 -8.69
C ASN A 52 -0.66 20.52 -7.63
N ALA A 53 -0.67 19.94 -6.43
CA ALA A 53 0.29 20.28 -5.38
C ALA A 53 1.73 19.92 -5.74
N LEU A 54 1.96 18.86 -6.54
CA LEU A 54 3.29 18.53 -7.07
C LEU A 54 3.74 19.51 -8.17
N MET A 55 2.84 19.87 -9.09
CA MET A 55 3.15 20.76 -10.21
C MET A 55 3.29 22.23 -9.76
N HIS A 56 2.51 22.62 -8.75
CA HIS A 56 2.45 23.97 -8.22
C HIS A 56 2.69 23.91 -6.70
N ALA A 57 3.92 23.55 -6.33
CA ALA A 57 4.30 23.39 -4.94
C ALA A 57 4.05 24.71 -4.16
N PRO A 58 3.23 24.68 -3.09
CA PRO A 58 3.01 25.86 -2.27
C PRO A 58 4.23 26.15 -1.39
N GLU A 59 4.42 27.42 -1.06
CA GLU A 59 5.44 27.82 -0.08
C GLU A 59 5.14 27.20 1.31
N PRO A 60 6.17 26.79 2.07
CA PRO A 60 5.98 26.25 3.41
C PRO A 60 5.27 27.25 4.33
N ALA A 61 4.31 26.76 5.12
CA ALA A 61 3.71 27.60 6.15
C ALA A 61 4.75 27.98 7.22
N THR A 62 4.63 29.18 7.81
CA THR A 62 5.52 29.67 8.88
C THR A 62 5.59 28.72 10.10
N ALA A 63 4.56 27.88 10.31
CA ALA A 63 4.61 26.83 11.33
C ALA A 63 5.59 25.69 10.98
N LEU A 64 5.65 25.27 9.71
CA LEU A 64 6.58 24.25 9.22
C LEU A 64 8.02 24.75 9.29
N GLU A 65 8.27 26.01 8.91
CA GLU A 65 9.60 26.63 9.00
C GLU A 65 10.12 26.61 10.45
N ARG A 66 9.28 27.04 11.40
CA ARG A 66 9.60 27.02 12.83
C ARG A 66 9.86 25.60 13.34
N ALA A 67 9.05 24.63 12.94
CA ALA A 67 9.25 23.23 13.32
C ALA A 67 10.59 22.67 12.81
N PHE A 68 10.96 23.01 11.58
CA PHE A 68 12.24 22.59 10.99
C PHE A 68 13.42 23.22 11.73
N ALA A 69 13.37 24.53 11.99
CA ALA A 69 14.40 25.23 12.78
C ALA A 69 14.55 24.64 14.19
N GLY A 70 13.43 24.32 14.85
CA GLY A 70 13.41 23.67 16.15
C GLY A 70 14.10 22.30 16.14
N ARG A 71 13.77 21.44 15.16
CA ARG A 71 14.43 20.14 14.98
C ARG A 71 15.93 20.29 14.76
N THR A 72 16.35 21.21 13.90
CA THR A 72 17.77 21.45 13.62
C THR A 72 18.52 21.90 14.87
N ALA A 73 17.91 22.73 15.71
CA ALA A 73 18.52 23.18 16.96
C ALA A 73 18.69 22.04 17.98
N LEU A 74 17.77 21.07 18.01
CA LEU A 74 17.88 19.89 18.87
C LEU A 74 19.03 18.97 18.41
N LEU A 75 19.09 18.67 17.11
CA LEU A 75 20.11 17.78 16.53
C LEU A 75 21.54 18.34 16.59
N ARG A 76 21.73 19.65 16.73
CA ARG A 76 23.06 20.28 16.91
C ARG A 76 23.54 20.31 18.36
N LYS A 77 22.66 20.01 19.32
CA LYS A 77 22.98 20.02 20.76
C LYS A 77 23.35 18.62 21.29
N GLU A 78 23.26 17.60 20.46
CA GLU A 78 23.81 16.24 20.69
C GLU A 78 25.25 16.16 20.17
#